data_AF-A0A7X7NQ81-F1
#
_entry.id   AF-A0A7X7NQ81-F1
#
_cell.length_a   1.000
_cell.length_b   1.000
_cell.length_c   1.000
_cell.angle_alpha   90.00
_cell.angle_beta   90.00
_cell.angle_gamma   90.00
#
_symmetry.space_group_name_H-M   'P 1'
#
loop_
_entity.id
_entity.type
_entity.pdbx_description
1 polymer ?
#
loop_
_entity_poly.entity_id
_entity_poly.type
_entity_poly.pdbx_seq_one_letter_code
_entity_poly.pdbx_strand_id
1 'polypeptide(L)'
;MSRPQRYRRSRASGAARHRLEELLARHLDGGEDPPEDMLGYLDYLAGLHRFAFHGSGEGGLRELSTERKSDDARAFGRQQAVYASPDPHWAAFFALANREHASSVDNFSIGLTQWSRTRWYRRDIVMTDPTQPAARPGWLYVLPRDTFHAERRLYGLIDIAHWVSDSPVRPLFALQLSPENYPLARHIRAVSR
;
A
#
# COMPACT_ATOMS: atom_id res chain seq x y z
N MET A 1 4.25 -2.44 -23.21
CA MET A 1 3.51 -2.09 -21.96
C MET A 1 2.76 -3.30 -21.44
N SER A 2 2.88 -3.58 -20.15
CA SER A 2 2.29 -4.77 -19.55
C SER A 2 0.79 -4.61 -19.24
N ARG A 3 0.04 -5.72 -19.33
CA ARG A 3 -1.40 -5.72 -18.98
C ARG A 3 -1.60 -5.44 -17.48
N PRO A 4 -2.58 -4.58 -17.11
CA PRO A 4 -2.94 -4.34 -15.72
C PRO A 4 -3.42 -5.62 -15.05
N GLN A 5 -2.99 -5.83 -13.81
CA GLN A 5 -3.37 -6.99 -13.00
C GLN A 5 -4.65 -6.68 -12.23
N ARG A 6 -5.68 -7.54 -12.34
CA ARG A 6 -6.92 -7.40 -11.58
C ARG A 6 -6.80 -8.15 -10.25
N TYR A 7 -7.19 -7.50 -9.15
CA TYR A 7 -7.38 -8.17 -7.86
C TYR A 7 -8.74 -7.79 -7.26
N ARG A 8 -9.43 -8.76 -6.68
CA ARG A 8 -10.70 -8.57 -6.00
C ARG A 8 -10.52 -8.96 -4.54
N ARG A 9 -10.57 -7.97 -3.66
CA ARG A 9 -10.52 -8.15 -2.20
C ARG A 9 -11.62 -9.12 -1.76
N SER A 10 -11.29 -10.04 -0.87
CA SER A 10 -12.15 -11.07 -0.28
C SER A 10 -13.00 -10.52 0.88
N ARG A 11 -14.08 -11.23 1.25
CA ARG A 11 -14.83 -10.96 2.50
C ARG A 11 -14.52 -12.11 3.43
N ALA A 12 -14.08 -11.80 4.65
CA ALA A 12 -14.02 -12.79 5.71
C ALA A 12 -15.43 -13.30 6.03
N SER A 13 -15.57 -14.61 6.20
CA SER A 13 -16.76 -15.25 6.77
C SER A 13 -16.86 -14.93 8.27
N GLY A 14 -17.97 -15.28 8.95
CA GLY A 14 -18.17 -14.95 10.38
C GLY A 14 -17.02 -15.43 11.28
N ALA A 15 -16.66 -16.71 11.23
CA ALA A 15 -15.56 -17.27 12.03
C ALA A 15 -14.19 -16.69 11.67
N ALA A 16 -13.92 -16.46 10.37
CA ALA A 16 -12.68 -15.85 9.92
C ALA A 16 -12.59 -14.39 10.38
N ARG A 17 -13.71 -13.66 10.30
CA ARG A 17 -13.80 -12.26 10.71
C ARG A 17 -13.49 -12.08 12.19
N HIS A 18 -14.01 -12.94 13.06
CA HIS A 18 -13.75 -12.87 14.49
C HIS A 18 -12.25 -13.00 14.80
N ARG A 19 -11.56 -13.96 14.17
CA ARG A 19 -10.09 -14.11 14.33
C ARG A 19 -9.32 -12.89 13.84
N LEU A 20 -9.75 -12.27 12.73
CA LEU A 20 -9.13 -11.05 12.21
C LEU A 20 -9.41 -9.82 13.11
N GLU A 21 -10.58 -9.78 13.77
CA GLU A 21 -10.92 -8.77 14.78
C GLU A 21 -10.02 -8.90 16.01
N GLU A 22 -9.81 -10.12 16.52
CA GLU A 22 -8.89 -10.38 17.63
C GLU A 22 -7.43 -10.06 17.27
N LEU A 23 -6.99 -10.43 16.06
CA LEU A 23 -5.67 -10.09 15.57
C LEU A 23 -5.47 -8.57 15.43
N LEU A 24 -6.51 -7.86 14.99
CA LEU A 24 -6.49 -6.39 14.94
C LEU A 24 -6.41 -5.78 16.34
N ALA A 25 -7.16 -6.29 17.31
CA ALA A 25 -7.08 -5.81 18.68
C ALA A 25 -5.64 -5.95 19.23
N ARG A 26 -5.02 -7.12 19.06
CA ARG A 26 -3.62 -7.33 19.49
C ARG A 26 -2.63 -6.38 18.82
N HIS A 27 -2.76 -6.15 17.51
CA HIS A 27 -1.90 -5.19 16.82
C HIS A 27 -2.09 -3.75 17.32
N LEU A 28 -3.33 -3.35 17.61
CA LEU A 28 -3.61 -2.02 18.17
C LEU A 28 -3.06 -1.87 19.59
N ASP A 29 -2.95 -2.97 20.34
CA ASP A 29 -2.33 -3.03 21.66
C ASP A 29 -0.79 -3.17 21.60
N GLY A 30 -0.19 -3.11 20.40
CA GLY A 30 1.25 -3.15 20.20
C GLY A 30 1.85 -4.55 19.96
N GLY A 31 1.01 -5.57 19.72
CA GLY A 31 1.46 -6.88 19.29
C GLY A 31 2.05 -6.87 17.88
N GLU A 32 3.06 -7.73 17.65
CA GLU A 32 3.78 -7.86 16.38
C GLU A 32 3.54 -9.23 15.70
N ASP A 33 2.47 -9.93 16.09
CA ASP A 33 2.14 -11.27 15.58
C ASP A 33 1.96 -11.24 14.05
N PRO A 34 2.75 -12.02 13.28
CA PRO A 34 2.55 -12.06 11.84
C PRO A 34 1.19 -12.67 11.50
N PRO A 35 0.39 -12.06 10.60
CA PRO A 35 -0.85 -12.65 10.12
C PRO A 35 -0.59 -13.96 9.37
N GLU A 36 -1.30 -15.04 9.74
CA GLU A 36 -1.23 -16.32 9.00
C GLU A 36 -1.69 -16.16 7.54
N ASP A 37 -2.76 -15.39 7.31
CA ASP A 37 -3.23 -14.98 5.99
C ASP A 37 -3.06 -13.47 5.81
N MET A 38 -1.87 -13.09 5.33
CA MET A 38 -1.54 -11.69 5.08
C MET A 38 -2.53 -11.01 4.12
N LEU A 39 -2.97 -11.70 3.05
CA LEU A 39 -3.90 -11.08 2.09
C LEU A 39 -5.29 -10.90 2.69
N GLY A 40 -5.82 -11.93 3.36
CA GLY A 40 -7.12 -11.86 4.02
C GLY A 40 -7.15 -10.80 5.13
N TYR A 41 -6.05 -10.63 5.87
CA TYR A 41 -5.96 -9.58 6.88
C TYR A 41 -5.95 -8.18 6.25
N LEU A 42 -5.15 -7.94 5.22
CA LEU A 42 -5.15 -6.65 4.52
C LEU A 42 -6.50 -6.34 3.85
N ASP A 43 -7.15 -7.34 3.25
CA ASP A 43 -8.51 -7.23 2.71
C ASP A 43 -9.54 -6.83 3.79
N TYR A 44 -9.42 -7.42 4.97
CA TYR A 44 -10.26 -7.11 6.11
C TYR A 44 -10.03 -5.69 6.61
N LEU A 45 -8.78 -5.28 6.83
CA LEU A 45 -8.43 -3.91 7.28
C LEU A 45 -8.94 -2.85 6.30
N ALA A 46 -8.76 -3.08 5.01
CA ALA A 46 -9.30 -2.24 3.95
C ALA A 46 -10.83 -2.08 4.02
N GLY A 47 -11.54 -3.16 4.37
CA GLY A 47 -13.00 -3.20 4.48
C GLY A 47 -13.55 -2.42 5.68
N LEU A 48 -12.72 -2.11 6.68
CA LEU A 48 -13.13 -1.31 7.84
C LEU A 48 -13.22 0.18 7.53
N HIS A 49 -12.61 0.64 6.44
CA HIS A 49 -12.65 2.03 5.97
C HIS A 49 -12.20 3.09 6.99
N ARG A 50 -11.49 2.70 8.06
CA ARG A 50 -10.99 3.60 9.11
C ARG A 50 -9.47 3.75 9.12
N PHE A 51 -8.79 3.12 8.18
CA PHE A 51 -7.34 3.11 8.07
C PHE A 51 -6.87 3.67 6.73
N ALA A 52 -5.67 4.25 6.75
CA ALA A 52 -4.86 4.51 5.58
C ALA A 52 -3.58 3.66 5.66
N PHE A 53 -2.96 3.37 4.52
CA PHE A 53 -1.81 2.47 4.43
C PHE A 53 -0.64 3.18 3.76
N HIS A 54 0.53 3.11 4.39
CA HIS A 54 1.78 3.64 3.84
C HIS A 54 2.80 2.50 3.68
N GLY A 55 3.36 2.36 2.48
CA GLY A 55 4.44 1.41 2.23
C GLY A 55 5.80 2.11 2.27
N SER A 56 6.73 1.57 3.05
CA SER A 56 8.11 2.01 3.09
C SER A 56 9.06 0.82 3.08
N GLY A 57 10.22 1.00 2.47
CA GLY A 57 11.32 0.05 2.60
C GLY A 57 12.05 0.15 3.95
N GLU A 58 11.75 1.18 4.75
CA GLU A 58 12.35 1.47 6.06
C GLU A 58 11.40 1.05 7.20
N GLY A 59 11.96 0.36 8.20
CA GLY A 59 11.27 -0.10 9.40
C GLY A 59 11.38 0.89 10.56
N GLY A 60 10.56 0.69 11.60
CA GLY A 60 10.67 1.45 12.85
C GLY A 60 10.27 2.93 12.78
N LEU A 61 9.57 3.36 11.72
CA LEU A 61 9.07 4.72 11.63
C LEU A 61 8.02 4.96 12.73
N ARG A 62 8.35 5.82 13.69
CA ARG A 62 7.44 6.22 14.78
C ARG A 62 6.49 7.34 14.38
N GLU A 63 6.87 8.11 13.37
CA GLU A 63 6.11 9.22 12.82
C GLU A 63 6.50 9.42 11.36
N LEU A 64 5.53 9.60 10.49
CA LEU A 64 5.74 9.94 9.10
C LEU A 64 5.73 11.46 8.97
N SER A 65 6.84 12.01 8.48
CA SER A 65 7.02 13.45 8.24
C SER A 65 6.43 13.86 6.89
N THR A 66 6.00 15.11 6.78
CA THR A 66 5.56 15.76 5.54
C THR A 66 6.73 16.23 4.67
N GLU A 67 7.97 16.18 5.19
CA GLU A 67 9.19 16.67 4.52
C GLU A 67 9.55 15.93 3.22
N ARG A 68 8.83 14.87 2.88
CA ARG A 68 9.03 14.13 1.65
C ARG A 68 8.48 14.90 0.44
N LYS A 69 9.37 15.40 -0.41
CA LYS A 69 9.05 15.86 -1.76
C LYS A 69 9.19 14.69 -2.73
N SER A 70 8.07 14.13 -3.17
CA SER A 70 8.06 13.10 -4.23
C SER A 70 8.27 13.77 -5.59
N ASP A 71 9.09 13.17 -6.47
CA ASP A 71 9.28 13.63 -7.86
C ASP A 71 8.17 13.14 -8.81
N ASP A 72 6.95 12.95 -8.29
CA ASP A 72 5.80 12.51 -9.09
C ASP A 72 5.49 13.52 -10.21
N ALA A 73 5.09 13.01 -11.37
CA ALA A 73 4.73 13.85 -12.50
C ALA A 73 3.47 14.69 -12.23
N ARG A 74 2.56 14.24 -11.36
CA ARG A 74 1.31 14.93 -11.01
C ARG A 74 1.50 15.83 -9.81
N ALA A 75 0.87 17.01 -9.85
CA ALA A 75 0.94 18.00 -8.76
C ALA A 75 0.51 17.42 -7.40
N PHE A 76 -0.57 16.64 -7.36
CA PHE A 76 -1.03 15.99 -6.12
C PHE A 76 0.00 14.98 -5.58
N GLY A 77 0.73 14.29 -6.46
CA GLY A 77 1.80 13.39 -6.09
C GLY A 77 3.11 14.10 -5.72
N ARG A 78 3.22 15.43 -5.93
CA ARG A 78 4.44 16.23 -5.76
C ARG A 78 4.21 17.39 -4.78
N GLN A 79 3.71 17.07 -3.60
CA GLN A 79 3.47 18.02 -2.52
C GLN A 79 4.18 17.58 -1.23
N GLN A 80 4.30 18.48 -0.25
CA GLN A 80 4.84 18.12 1.06
C GLN A 80 3.73 17.52 1.90
N ALA A 81 3.69 16.20 1.99
CA ALA A 81 2.64 15.50 2.71
C ALA A 81 3.08 14.09 3.11
N VAL A 82 2.36 13.51 4.06
CA VAL A 82 2.38 12.07 4.29
C VAL A 82 1.53 11.40 3.21
N TYR A 83 2.12 10.53 2.42
CA TYR A 83 1.42 9.81 1.36
C TYR A 83 0.86 8.49 1.88
N ALA A 84 -0.38 8.15 1.51
CA ALA A 84 -0.99 6.88 1.86
C ALA A 84 -2.02 6.44 0.81
N SER A 85 -2.63 5.29 1.06
CA SER A 85 -3.69 4.71 0.24
C SER A 85 -4.77 4.09 1.13
N PRO A 86 -6.06 4.13 0.76
CA PRO A 86 -7.12 3.29 1.37
C PRO A 86 -7.06 1.83 0.90
N ASP A 87 -6.15 1.52 -0.02
CA ASP A 87 -5.92 0.21 -0.59
C ASP A 87 -4.53 -0.31 -0.18
N PRO A 88 -4.47 -1.28 0.75
CA PRO A 88 -3.22 -1.80 1.28
C PRO A 88 -2.40 -2.51 0.20
N HIS A 89 -3.01 -3.03 -0.87
CA HIS A 89 -2.28 -3.74 -1.92
C HIS A 89 -1.57 -2.81 -2.90
N TRP A 90 -1.95 -1.54 -2.94
CA TRP A 90 -1.16 -0.51 -3.61
C TRP A 90 -0.07 0.03 -2.70
N ALA A 91 -0.36 0.26 -1.42
CA ALA A 91 0.68 0.63 -0.45
C ALA A 91 1.78 -0.44 -0.33
N ALA A 92 1.44 -1.73 -0.35
CA ALA A 92 2.38 -2.85 -0.32
C ALA A 92 3.38 -2.83 -1.50
N PHE A 93 3.01 -2.26 -2.65
CA PHE A 93 3.97 -2.06 -3.74
C PHE A 93 5.11 -1.13 -3.31
N PHE A 94 4.81 -0.03 -2.62
CA PHE A 94 5.84 0.90 -2.15
C PHE A 94 6.67 0.35 -0.99
N ALA A 95 6.11 -0.57 -0.19
CA ALA A 95 6.86 -1.31 0.82
C ALA A 95 7.89 -2.25 0.17
N LEU A 96 7.48 -2.97 -0.87
CA LEU A 96 8.27 -4.06 -1.46
C LEU A 96 9.14 -3.62 -2.63
N ALA A 97 8.85 -2.51 -3.31
CA ALA A 97 9.60 -2.07 -4.49
C ALA A 97 11.08 -1.82 -4.14
N ASN A 98 11.99 -2.48 -4.86
CA ASN A 98 13.42 -2.30 -4.69
C ASN A 98 13.90 -1.00 -5.38
N ARG A 99 13.51 0.15 -4.79
CA ARG A 99 13.75 1.47 -5.38
C ARG A 99 15.21 1.92 -5.35
N GLU A 100 16.04 1.30 -4.50
CA GLU A 100 17.47 1.58 -4.43
C GLU A 100 18.19 1.18 -5.74
N HIS A 101 17.69 0.14 -6.40
CA HIS A 101 18.20 -0.34 -7.68
C HIS A 101 17.22 -0.05 -8.83
N ALA A 102 16.41 1.00 -8.72
CA ALA A 102 15.42 1.38 -9.74
C ALA A 102 15.71 2.77 -10.32
N SER A 103 15.59 2.89 -11.64
CA SER A 103 15.69 4.16 -12.34
C SER A 103 14.33 4.86 -12.47
N SER A 104 13.24 4.09 -12.49
CA SER A 104 11.87 4.61 -12.50
C SER A 104 10.86 3.53 -12.09
N VAL A 105 9.67 3.97 -11.70
CA VAL A 105 8.51 3.11 -11.40
C VAL A 105 7.31 3.57 -12.23
N ASP A 106 6.64 2.63 -12.91
CA ASP A 106 5.35 2.86 -13.55
C ASP A 106 4.29 2.05 -12.79
N ASN A 107 3.44 2.77 -12.06
CA ASN A 107 2.46 2.14 -11.18
C ASN A 107 1.13 2.89 -11.17
N PHE A 108 0.06 2.16 -10.90
CA PHE A 108 -1.25 2.74 -10.58
C PHE A 108 -2.12 1.73 -9.84
N SER A 109 -3.17 2.22 -9.18
CA SER A 109 -4.29 1.44 -8.67
C SER A 109 -5.59 2.12 -9.05
N ILE A 110 -6.43 1.49 -9.89
CA ILE A 110 -7.70 2.08 -10.33
C ILE A 110 -8.89 1.24 -9.87
N GLY A 111 -9.93 1.92 -9.40
CA GLY A 111 -11.24 1.35 -9.07
C GLY A 111 -12.37 2.26 -9.57
N LEU A 112 -13.58 1.71 -9.69
CA LEU A 112 -14.75 2.49 -10.11
C LEU A 112 -15.22 3.49 -9.05
N THR A 113 -14.88 3.25 -7.78
CA THR A 113 -15.23 4.05 -6.61
C THR A 113 -14.19 3.83 -5.50
N GLN A 114 -14.14 4.71 -4.51
CA GLN A 114 -13.28 4.55 -3.31
C GLN A 114 -13.57 3.26 -2.51
N TRP A 115 -14.78 2.73 -2.61
CA TRP A 115 -15.19 1.47 -1.96
C TRP A 115 -15.03 0.24 -2.85
N SER A 116 -14.45 0.42 -4.04
CA SER A 116 -14.27 -0.68 -4.99
C SER A 116 -13.41 -1.77 -4.38
N ARG A 117 -13.97 -2.98 -4.38
CA ARG A 117 -13.28 -4.20 -3.93
C ARG A 117 -12.44 -4.80 -5.05
N THR A 118 -12.84 -4.57 -6.30
CA THR A 118 -12.08 -4.94 -7.48
C THR A 118 -11.27 -3.72 -7.90
N ARG A 119 -9.97 -3.90 -8.05
CA ARG A 119 -9.06 -2.87 -8.56
C ARG A 119 -8.12 -3.46 -9.60
N TRP A 120 -7.59 -2.60 -10.47
CA TRP A 120 -6.58 -2.94 -11.45
C TRP A 120 -5.28 -2.20 -11.14
N TYR A 121 -4.17 -2.91 -11.30
CA TYR A 121 -2.87 -2.45 -10.87
C TYR A 121 -1.83 -2.54 -11.98
N ARG A 122 -0.91 -1.58 -11.98
CA ARG A 122 0.41 -1.72 -12.58
C ARG A 122 1.47 -1.53 -11.50
N ARG A 123 2.54 -2.32 -11.57
CA ARG A 123 3.64 -2.40 -10.59
C ARG A 123 4.94 -2.70 -11.32
N ASP A 124 5.24 -1.92 -12.36
CA ASP A 124 6.40 -2.15 -13.21
C ASP A 124 7.55 -1.25 -12.70
N ILE A 125 8.76 -1.79 -12.63
CA ILE A 125 9.97 -1.12 -12.16
C ILE A 125 11.04 -1.25 -13.24
N VAL A 126 11.66 -0.13 -13.63
CA VAL A 126 12.84 -0.16 -14.49
C VAL A 126 14.07 -0.23 -13.60
N MET A 127 14.73 -1.39 -13.56
CA MET A 127 15.91 -1.61 -12.72
C MET A 127 17.15 -0.90 -13.30
N THR A 128 17.99 -0.32 -12.45
CA THR A 128 19.34 0.13 -12.83
C THR A 128 20.32 -1.03 -12.87
N ASP A 129 20.11 -2.03 -12.00
CA ASP A 129 20.85 -3.28 -11.97
C ASP A 129 19.89 -4.45 -12.24
N PRO A 130 19.94 -5.09 -13.42
CA PRO A 130 19.02 -6.19 -13.76
C PRO A 130 19.29 -7.47 -12.98
N THR A 131 20.41 -7.58 -12.25
CA THR A 131 20.73 -8.75 -11.41
C THR A 131 20.02 -8.70 -10.06
N GLN A 132 19.54 -7.52 -9.65
CA GLN A 132 18.82 -7.33 -8.39
C GLN A 132 17.33 -7.65 -8.54
N PRO A 133 16.69 -8.19 -7.48
CA PRO A 133 15.26 -8.46 -7.53
C PRO A 133 14.46 -7.14 -7.52
N ALA A 134 13.36 -7.09 -8.28
CA ALA A 134 12.46 -5.94 -8.30
C ALA A 134 11.67 -5.75 -6.99
N ALA A 135 11.50 -6.83 -6.22
CA ALA A 135 10.84 -6.82 -4.93
C ALA A 135 11.83 -7.22 -3.83
N ARG A 136 11.78 -6.53 -2.69
CA ARG A 136 12.56 -6.78 -1.48
C ARG A 136 11.67 -6.72 -0.24
N PRO A 137 12.11 -7.21 0.93
CA PRO A 137 11.40 -6.99 2.18
C PRO A 137 11.22 -5.50 2.50
N GLY A 138 10.12 -5.18 3.19
CA GLY A 138 9.77 -3.84 3.61
C GLY A 138 8.62 -3.84 4.62
N TRP A 139 8.05 -2.66 4.83
CA TRP A 139 7.08 -2.41 5.90
C TRP A 139 5.83 -1.73 5.38
N LEU A 140 4.69 -2.24 5.81
CA LEU A 140 3.39 -1.63 5.60
C LEU A 140 2.90 -1.03 6.92
N TYR A 141 2.83 0.29 6.97
CA TYR A 141 2.33 1.02 8.13
C TYR A 141 0.82 1.22 8.01
N VAL A 142 0.11 0.87 9.07
CA VAL A 142 -1.33 1.10 9.21
C VAL A 142 -1.52 2.39 10.00
N LEU A 143 -2.18 3.37 9.39
CA LEU A 143 -2.31 4.73 9.87
C LEU A 143 -3.77 5.04 10.23
N PRO A 144 -4.04 5.95 11.18
CA PRO A 144 -5.37 6.53 11.33
C PRO A 144 -5.78 7.26 10.05
N ARG A 145 -7.06 7.21 9.70
CA ARG A 145 -7.57 7.82 8.46
C ARG A 145 -7.81 9.34 8.58
N ASP A 146 -7.99 9.86 9.79
CA ASP A 146 -8.70 11.12 10.03
C ASP A 146 -8.11 12.35 9.33
N THR A 147 -6.79 12.40 9.17
CA THR A 147 -6.09 13.54 8.57
C THR A 147 -5.85 13.39 7.06
N PHE A 148 -6.31 12.29 6.45
CA PHE A 148 -6.08 12.01 5.04
C PHE A 148 -7.24 12.47 4.15
N HIS A 149 -6.89 13.08 3.03
CA HIS A 149 -7.82 13.42 1.96
C HIS A 149 -7.37 12.82 0.62
N ALA A 150 -8.34 12.52 -0.24
CA ALA A 150 -8.12 11.82 -1.49
C ALA A 150 -7.77 12.75 -2.66
N GLU A 151 -6.92 12.27 -3.57
CA GLU A 151 -6.78 12.83 -4.90
C GLU A 151 -8.15 12.84 -5.59
N ARG A 152 -8.41 13.90 -6.35
CA ARG A 152 -9.63 14.01 -7.14
C ARG A 152 -9.72 12.82 -8.12
N ARG A 153 -10.93 12.26 -8.24
CA ARG A 153 -11.20 11.15 -9.15
C ARG A 153 -10.95 11.55 -10.61
N LEU A 154 -10.33 10.66 -11.38
CA LEU A 154 -10.17 10.87 -12.83
C LEU A 154 -11.55 10.78 -13.49
N TYR A 155 -11.87 11.77 -14.33
CA TYR A 155 -13.18 11.91 -14.97
C TYR A 155 -14.37 11.86 -13.98
N GLY A 156 -14.15 12.21 -12.70
CA GLY A 156 -15.17 12.17 -11.65
C GLY A 156 -15.56 10.78 -11.15
N LEU A 157 -15.13 9.70 -11.82
CA LEU A 157 -15.54 8.33 -11.55
C LEU A 157 -14.40 7.47 -11.02
N ILE A 158 -13.24 7.53 -11.67
CA ILE A 158 -12.16 6.58 -11.42
C ILE A 158 -11.37 7.00 -10.17
N ASP A 159 -11.39 6.13 -9.17
CA ASP A 159 -10.65 6.28 -7.93
C ASP A 159 -9.22 5.74 -8.10
N ILE A 160 -8.22 6.56 -7.77
CA ILE A 160 -6.79 6.22 -7.87
C ILE A 160 -6.25 5.64 -6.54
N ALA A 161 -7.04 5.71 -5.46
CA ALA A 161 -6.63 5.35 -4.10
C ALA A 161 -5.40 6.14 -3.60
N HIS A 162 -5.18 7.36 -4.10
CA HIS A 162 -4.05 8.20 -3.73
C HIS A 162 -4.46 9.25 -2.72
N TRP A 163 -3.97 9.12 -1.49
CA TRP A 163 -4.34 9.99 -0.38
C TRP A 163 -3.11 10.66 0.21
N VAL A 164 -3.32 11.84 0.78
CA VAL A 164 -2.28 12.61 1.45
C VAL A 164 -2.78 13.19 2.77
N SER A 165 -1.86 13.41 3.69
CA SER A 165 -2.09 14.18 4.91
C SER A 165 -1.09 15.32 5.01
N ASP A 166 -1.59 16.52 5.30
CA ASP A 166 -0.78 17.74 5.43
C ASP A 166 -0.18 17.89 6.84
N SER A 167 -0.34 16.87 7.69
CA SER A 167 0.19 16.82 9.04
C SER A 167 0.98 15.53 9.24
N PRO A 168 2.01 15.53 10.11
CA PRO A 168 2.70 14.30 10.49
C PRO A 168 1.73 13.26 11.05
N VAL A 169 1.97 11.98 10.77
CA VAL A 169 1.08 10.90 11.18
C VAL A 169 1.87 9.81 11.88
N ARG A 170 1.40 9.40 13.07
CA ARG A 170 1.94 8.25 13.79
C ARG A 170 1.24 6.97 13.33
N PRO A 171 1.99 5.91 12.97
CA PRO A 171 1.40 4.61 12.73
C PRO A 171 0.70 4.07 13.96
N LEU A 172 -0.39 3.34 13.75
CA LEU A 172 -1.03 2.52 14.78
C LEU A 172 -0.20 1.26 15.03
N PHE A 173 0.26 0.65 13.94
CA PHE A 173 1.18 -0.50 13.93
C PHE A 173 1.80 -0.63 12.53
N ALA A 174 2.77 -1.54 12.39
CA ALA A 174 3.41 -1.87 11.13
C ALA A 174 3.43 -3.38 10.91
N LEU A 175 3.34 -3.79 9.65
CA LEU A 175 3.42 -5.18 9.23
C LEU A 175 4.65 -5.36 8.34
N GLN A 176 5.49 -6.34 8.67
CA GLN A 176 6.60 -6.71 7.80
C GLN A 176 6.07 -7.48 6.60
N LEU A 177 6.39 -7.01 5.40
CA LEU A 177 6.09 -7.68 4.15
C LEU A 177 7.39 -8.19 3.51
N SER A 178 7.30 -9.35 2.90
CA SER A 178 8.35 -9.91 2.06
C SER A 178 7.73 -10.58 0.82
N PRO A 179 8.51 -10.79 -0.26
CA PRO A 179 8.02 -11.53 -1.41
C PRO A 179 7.45 -12.92 -1.07
N GLU A 180 7.94 -13.54 0.01
CA GLU A 180 7.55 -14.87 0.47
C GLU A 180 6.22 -14.86 1.25
N ASN A 181 5.99 -13.85 2.09
CA ASN A 181 4.77 -13.77 2.92
C ASN A 181 3.61 -13.00 2.26
N TYR A 182 3.88 -12.31 1.15
CA TYR A 182 2.90 -11.50 0.42
C TYR A 182 2.77 -11.97 -1.04
N PRO A 183 1.82 -12.86 -1.35
CA PRO A 183 1.72 -13.49 -2.67
C PRO A 183 1.51 -12.54 -3.86
N LEU A 184 1.02 -11.32 -3.64
CA LEU A 184 0.87 -10.34 -4.72
C LEU A 184 2.19 -9.64 -5.09
N ALA A 185 3.29 -9.87 -4.36
CA ALA A 185 4.64 -9.42 -4.72
C ALA A 185 5.07 -9.95 -6.09
N ARG A 186 4.63 -11.14 -6.49
CA ARG A 186 4.87 -11.74 -7.81
C ARG A 186 4.38 -10.89 -9.00
N HIS A 187 3.55 -9.89 -8.74
CA HIS A 187 3.04 -8.97 -9.76
C HIS A 187 3.91 -7.71 -9.91
N ILE A 188 4.95 -7.55 -9.09
CA ILE A 188 5.98 -6.53 -9.26
C ILE A 188 6.95 -7.04 -10.33
N ARG A 189 7.12 -6.28 -11.41
CA ARG A 189 7.93 -6.72 -12.56
C ARG A 189 9.09 -5.78 -12.81
N ALA A 190 10.28 -6.35 -12.97
CA ALA A 190 11.36 -5.67 -13.67
C ALA A 190 10.97 -5.56 -15.16
N VAL A 191 11.06 -4.36 -15.74
CA VAL A 191 10.84 -4.12 -17.16
C VAL A 191 12.02 -3.35 -17.74
N SER A 192 12.34 -3.61 -19.01
CA SER A 192 13.31 -2.82 -19.76
C SER A 192 12.68 -1.49 -20.22
N ARG A 193 13.50 -0.45 -20.40
CA ARG A 193 13.07 0.79 -21.06
C ARG A 193 12.74 0.57 -22.53
#